data_AF-A3W3V7-F1
#
_entry.id   AF-A3W3V7-F1
#
_cell.length_a   1.000
_cell.length_b   1.000
_cell.length_c   1.000
_cell.angle_alpha   90.00
_cell.angle_beta   90.00
_cell.angle_gamma   90.00
#
_symmetry.space_group_name_H-M   'P 1'
#
loop_
_entity.id
_entity.type
_entity.pdbx_description
1 polymer ?
#
loop_
_entity_poly.entity_id
_entity_poly.type
_entity_poly.pdbx_seq_one_letter_code
_entity_poly.pdbx_strand_id
1 'polypeptide(L)'
;MIDGVSLGVFLGLFLGKQIGVLGATWIAVKLNLGELPPGVTYRHIYGAALLAGVGFTMGLFVTALAFDAPALAASARLSILAGSSLSAIAGLTVLARARQGQ
;
A
#
# COMPACT_ATOMS: atom_id res chain seq x y z
N MET A 1 -9.72 21.58 5.64
CA MET A 1 -9.56 21.69 4.18
C MET A 1 -8.48 20.68 3.80
N ILE A 2 -8.62 19.94 2.69
CA ILE A 2 -7.67 18.87 2.35
C ILE A 2 -6.37 19.54 1.88
N ASP A 3 -5.35 19.55 2.73
CA ASP A 3 -4.06 20.14 2.41
C ASP A 3 -3.27 19.20 1.48
N GLY A 4 -2.43 19.77 0.62
CA GLY A 4 -1.65 18.98 -0.37
C GLY A 4 -0.80 17.88 0.28
N VAL A 5 -0.35 18.08 1.51
CA VAL A 5 0.39 17.08 2.30
C VAL A 5 -0.47 15.85 2.62
N SER A 6 -1.72 16.05 3.06
CA SER A 6 -2.63 14.94 3.38
C SER A 6 -2.90 14.07 2.14
N LEU A 7 -3.14 14.71 1.00
CA LEU A 7 -3.41 14.02 -0.26
C LEU A 7 -2.16 13.29 -0.77
N GLY A 8 -1.00 13.94 -0.72
CA GLY A 8 0.28 13.36 -1.15
C GLY A 8 0.67 12.13 -0.32
N VAL A 9 0.53 12.21 1.01
CA VAL A 9 0.80 11.08 1.92
C VAL A 9 -0.19 9.94 1.65
N PHE A 10 -1.48 10.23 1.50
CA PHE A 10 -2.49 9.21 1.23
C PHE A 10 -2.25 8.50 -0.11
N LEU A 11 -2.07 9.25 -1.20
CA LEU A 11 -1.84 8.70 -2.53
C LEU A 11 -0.50 7.97 -2.61
N GLY A 12 0.56 8.53 -1.99
CA GLY A 12 1.87 7.90 -1.94
C GLY A 12 1.85 6.57 -1.19
N LEU A 13 1.14 6.48 -0.07
CA LEU A 13 1.00 5.25 0.69
C LEU A 13 0.15 4.22 -0.05
N PHE A 14 -1.02 4.63 -0.54
CA PHE A 14 -2.00 3.71 -1.15
C PHE A 14 -1.58 3.29 -2.57
N LEU A 15 -1.37 4.25 -3.47
CA LEU A 15 -1.04 3.96 -4.88
C LEU A 15 0.44 3.60 -5.05
N GLY A 16 1.34 4.22 -4.27
CA GLY A 16 2.77 3.95 -4.40
C GLY A 16 3.13 2.50 -4.08
N LYS A 17 2.48 1.89 -3.09
CA LYS A 17 2.69 0.47 -2.75
C LYS A 17 2.14 -0.47 -3.81
N GLN A 18 0.98 -0.15 -4.38
CA GLN A 18 0.41 -0.93 -5.48
C GLN A 18 1.31 -0.92 -6.71
N ILE A 19 1.69 0.26 -7.17
CA ILE A 19 2.55 0.44 -8.35
C ILE A 19 3.92 -0.19 -8.12
N GLY A 20 4.51 0.02 -6.93
CA GLY A 20 5.81 -0.52 -6.59
C GLY A 20 5.83 -2.05 -6.56
N VAL A 21 4.90 -2.69 -5.86
CA VAL A 21 4.88 -4.16 -5.73
C VAL A 21 4.50 -4.82 -7.05
N LEU A 22 3.45 -4.35 -7.73
CA LEU A 22 3.04 -4.92 -9.02
C LEU A 22 4.11 -4.69 -10.09
N GLY A 23 4.67 -3.48 -10.16
CA GLY A 23 5.72 -3.12 -11.11
C GLY A 23 6.98 -3.95 -10.89
N ALA A 24 7.46 -4.05 -9.64
CA ALA A 24 8.63 -4.86 -9.31
C ALA A 24 8.39 -6.34 -9.62
N THR A 25 7.21 -6.88 -9.30
CA THR A 25 6.88 -8.27 -9.61
C THR A 25 6.83 -8.51 -11.12
N TRP A 26 6.19 -7.61 -11.87
CA TRP A 26 6.11 -7.70 -13.33
C TRP A 26 7.48 -7.63 -13.99
N ILE A 27 8.35 -6.72 -13.54
CA ILE A 27 9.73 -6.61 -14.02
C ILE A 27 10.52 -7.88 -13.69
N ALA A 28 10.42 -8.40 -12.47
CA ALA A 28 11.13 -9.61 -12.05
C ALA A 28 10.75 -10.82 -12.91
N VAL A 29 9.45 -11.00 -13.18
CA VAL A 29 8.94 -12.09 -14.04
C VAL A 29 9.40 -11.88 -15.49
N LYS A 30 9.31 -10.65 -16.01
CA LYS A 30 9.70 -10.34 -17.39
C LYS A 30 11.19 -10.54 -17.64
N LEU A 31 12.03 -10.30 -16.63
CA LEU A 31 13.47 -10.51 -16.69
C LEU A 31 13.90 -11.96 -16.35
N ASN A 32 12.96 -12.89 -16.13
CA ASN A 32 13.25 -14.26 -15.69
C ASN A 32 14.08 -14.31 -14.39
N LEU A 33 13.95 -13.30 -13.52
CA LEU A 33 14.60 -13.29 -12.19
C LEU A 33 13.81 -14.12 -11.16
N GLY A 34 12.57 -14.49 -11.48
CA GLY A 34 11.72 -15.35 -10.67
C GLY A 34 10.41 -15.69 -11.38
N GLU A 35 9.71 -16.70 -10.88
CA GLU A 35 8.42 -17.18 -11.39
C GLU A 35 7.34 -17.11 -10.31
N LEU A 36 6.06 -17.02 -10.71
CA LEU A 36 4.97 -17.09 -9.75
C LEU A 36 4.82 -18.55 -9.28
N PRO A 37 4.70 -18.80 -7.96
CA PRO A 37 4.47 -20.14 -7.44
C PRO A 37 3.20 -20.78 -8.02
N PRO A 38 3.13 -22.12 -8.11
CA PRO A 38 1.94 -22.82 -8.60
C PRO A 38 0.71 -22.44 -7.77
N GLY A 39 -0.36 -22.02 -8.46
CA GLY A 39 -1.61 -21.56 -7.84
C GLY A 39 -1.65 -20.07 -7.49
N VAL A 40 -0.53 -19.34 -7.58
CA VAL A 40 -0.52 -17.89 -7.34
C VAL A 40 -0.80 -17.15 -8.65
N THR A 41 -1.84 -16.33 -8.64
CA THR A 41 -2.21 -15.46 -9.77
C THR A 41 -1.87 -13.99 -9.47
N TYR A 42 -1.84 -13.13 -10.49
CA TYR A 42 -1.66 -11.69 -10.30
C TYR A 42 -2.71 -11.05 -9.38
N ARG A 43 -3.89 -11.66 -9.19
CA ARG A 43 -4.88 -11.22 -8.18
C ARG A 43 -4.36 -11.41 -6.75
N HIS A 44 -3.62 -12.47 -6.48
CA HIS A 44 -2.97 -12.69 -5.18
C HIS A 44 -1.85 -11.67 -4.95
N ILE A 45 -1.04 -11.39 -5.98
CA ILE A 45 0.00 -10.36 -5.92
C ILE A 45 -0.62 -8.98 -5.68
N TYR A 46 -1.73 -8.66 -6.34
CA TYR A 46 -2.44 -7.39 -6.11
C TYR A 46 -3.03 -7.30 -4.70
N GLY A 47 -3.62 -8.38 -4.18
CA GLY A 47 -4.06 -8.45 -2.79
C GLY A 47 -2.91 -8.24 -1.81
N ALA A 48 -1.76 -8.85 -2.05
CA ALA A 48 -0.55 -8.65 -1.26
C ALA A 48 -0.01 -7.21 -1.37
N ALA A 49 -0.05 -6.60 -2.55
CA ALA A 49 0.36 -5.22 -2.79
C ALA A 49 -0.52 -4.22 -2.01
N LEU A 50 -1.83 -4.47 -1.97
CA LEU A 50 -2.77 -3.71 -1.14
C LEU A 50 -2.46 -3.86 0.35
N LEU A 51 -2.21 -5.07 0.84
CA LEU A 51 -1.83 -5.29 2.23
C LEU A 51 -0.47 -4.66 2.59
N ALA A 52 0.47 -4.62 1.66
CA ALA A 52 1.75 -3.91 1.81
C ALA A 52 1.57 -2.38 1.92
N GLY A 53 0.38 -1.86 1.57
CA GLY A 53 -0.10 -0.50 1.81
C GLY A 53 -0.35 -0.16 3.30
N VAL A 54 -0.44 -1.17 4.17
CA VAL A 54 -0.64 -0.98 5.61
C VAL A 54 0.65 -0.47 6.24
N GLY A 55 0.77 0.85 6.35
CA GLY A 55 1.96 1.53 6.82
C GLY A 55 1.81 2.19 8.19
N PHE A 56 0.81 1.82 9.00
CA PHE A 56 0.50 2.51 10.25
C PHE A 56 1.75 2.82 11.11
N THR A 57 2.50 1.81 11.53
CA THR A 57 3.62 2.01 12.47
C THR A 57 4.79 2.76 11.83
N MET A 58 5.25 2.32 10.66
CA MET A 58 6.40 2.94 9.98
C MET A 58 6.06 4.31 9.36
N GLY A 59 4.84 4.47 8.85
CA GLY A 59 4.35 5.73 8.30
C GLY A 59 4.19 6.80 9.38
N LEU A 60 3.67 6.44 10.56
CA LEU A 60 3.59 7.38 11.68
C LEU A 60 4.98 7.83 12.14
N PHE A 61 5.96 6.90 12.16
CA PHE A 61 7.35 7.21 12.48
C PHE A 61 7.99 8.14 11.44
N VAL A 62 7.87 7.83 10.15
CA VAL A 62 8.37 8.68 9.06
C VAL A 62 7.73 10.07 9.10
N THR A 63 6.44 10.16 9.40
CA THR A 63 5.74 11.45 9.50
C THR A 63 6.24 12.28 10.67
N ALA A 64 6.55 11.64 11.81
CA ALA A 64 7.12 12.33 12.96
C ALA A 64 8.54 12.87 12.68
N LEU A 65 9.29 12.25 11.76
CA LEU A 65 10.60 12.72 11.33
C LEU A 65 10.54 13.74 10.17
N ALA A 66 9.49 13.68 9.34
CA ALA A 66 9.40 14.47 8.11
C ALA A 66 8.79 15.87 8.30
N PHE A 67 8.02 16.09 9.38
CA PHE A 67 7.31 17.35 9.60
C PHE A 67 7.55 17.90 11.01
N ASP A 68 8.21 19.05 11.10
CA ASP A 68 8.41 19.79 12.35
C ASP A 68 7.14 20.55 12.79
N ALA A 69 6.30 20.95 11.82
CA ALA A 69 5.07 21.69 12.09
C ALA A 69 3.97 20.74 12.64
N PRO A 70 3.45 20.96 13.87
CA PRO A 70 2.51 20.04 14.51
C PRO A 70 1.21 19.83 13.72
N ALA A 71 0.72 20.88 13.07
CA ALA A 71 -0.50 20.83 12.26
C ALA A 71 -0.35 19.91 11.04
N LEU A 72 0.78 19.98 10.33
CA LEU A 72 1.06 19.13 9.17
C LEU A 72 1.27 17.68 9.58
N ALA A 73 1.99 17.45 10.68
CA ALA A 73 2.18 16.12 11.23
C ALA A 73 0.84 15.47 11.64
N ALA A 74 -0.08 16.22 12.26
CA ALA A 74 -1.40 15.72 12.61
C ALA A 74 -2.21 15.30 11.37
N SER A 75 -2.27 16.14 10.34
CA SER A 75 -2.96 15.84 9.08
C SER A 75 -2.38 14.60 8.37
N ALA A 76 -1.05 14.49 8.29
CA ALA A 76 -0.39 13.35 7.67
C ALA A 76 -0.61 12.05 8.46
N ARG A 77 -0.62 12.09 9.80
CA ARG A 77 -0.95 10.92 10.64
C ARG A 77 -2.37 10.42 10.35
N LEU A 78 -3.35 11.33 10.28
CA LEU A 78 -4.72 10.97 9.92
C LEU A 78 -4.81 10.34 8.52
N SER A 79 -4.09 10.88 7.53
CA SER A 79 -3.99 10.29 6.20
C SER A 79 -3.42 8.87 6.22
N ILE A 80 -2.39 8.61 7.04
CA ILE A 80 -1.80 7.27 7.16
C ILE A 80 -2.77 6.28 7.82
N LEU A 81 -3.48 6.70 8.87
CA LEU A 81 -4.51 5.87 9.50
C LEU A 81 -5.61 5.52 8.49
N ALA A 82 -6.11 6.51 7.75
CA ALA A 82 -7.15 6.31 6.75
C ALA A 82 -6.67 5.41 5.60
N GLY A 83 -5.49 5.69 5.05
CA GLY A 83 -4.89 4.91 3.96
C GLY A 83 -4.57 3.47 4.37
N SER A 84 -4.07 3.26 5.59
CA SER A 84 -3.79 1.91 6.11
C SER A 84 -5.07 1.11 6.33
N SER A 85 -6.12 1.75 6.84
CA SER A 85 -7.42 1.10 7.04
C SER A 85 -8.04 0.69 5.70
N LEU A 86 -8.00 1.59 4.71
CA LEU A 86 -8.48 1.29 3.36
C LEU A 86 -7.67 0.17 2.70
N SER A 87 -6.34 0.21 2.84
CA SER A 87 -5.42 -0.82 2.33
C SER A 87 -5.71 -2.19 2.95
N ALA A 88 -5.95 -2.25 4.26
CA ALA A 88 -6.30 -3.48 4.95
C ALA A 88 -7.63 -4.06 4.45
N ILE A 89 -8.69 -3.25 4.40
CA ILE A 89 -10.01 -3.70 3.95
C ILE A 89 -9.97 -4.14 2.48
N ALA A 90 -9.36 -3.34 1.60
CA ALA A 90 -9.24 -3.65 0.19
C ALA A 90 -8.37 -4.89 -0.05
N GLY A 91 -7.23 -5.01 0.64
CA GLY A 91 -6.34 -6.16 0.51
C GLY A 91 -6.98 -7.46 0.98
N LEU A 92 -7.64 -7.44 2.15
CA LEU A 92 -8.36 -8.61 2.68
C LEU A 92 -9.52 -9.01 1.78
N THR A 93 -10.31 -8.06 1.27
CA THR A 93 -11.44 -8.38 0.36
C THR A 93 -10.97 -8.96 -0.97
N VAL A 94 -9.89 -8.44 -1.55
CA VAL A 94 -9.30 -8.98 -2.78
C VAL A 94 -8.76 -10.39 -2.54
N LEU A 95 -8.04 -10.60 -1.45
CA LEU A 95 -7.44 -11.90 -1.14
C LEU A 95 -8.52 -12.96 -0.80
N ALA A 96 -9.57 -12.58 -0.07
CA ALA A 96 -10.70 -13.46 0.22
C ALA A 96 -11.41 -13.91 -1.06
N ARG A 97 -11.60 -13.00 -2.04
CA ARG A 97 -12.17 -13.34 -3.36
C ARG A 97 -11.22 -14.13 -4.25
N ALA A 98 -9.91 -14.00 -4.05
CA ALA A 98 -8.92 -14.77 -4.80
C ALA A 98 -8.90 -16.25 -4.35
N ARG A 99 -9.12 -16.52 -3.05
CA ARG A 99 -9.24 -17.88 -2.49
C ARG A 99 -10.46 -18.66 -2.99
N GLN A 100 -11.53 -17.98 -3.40
CA GLN A 100 -12.77 -18.63 -3.87
C GLN A 100 -12.72 -19.05 -5.35
N GLY A 101 -11.67 -18.65 -6.09
CA GLY A 101 -11.48 -18.96 -7.51
C GLY A 101 -10.46 -20.05 -7.80
N GLN A 102 -9.97 -20.75 -6.77
CA GLN A 102 -9.17 -21.97 -6.86
C GLN A 102 -9.98 -23.13 -6.28
#